data_AF-Q93AL4-F1
#
_entry.id   AF-Q93AL4-F1
#
_cell.length_a   1.000
_cell.length_b   1.000
_cell.length_c   1.000
_cell.angle_alpha   90.00
_cell.angle_beta   90.00
_cell.angle_gamma   90.00
#
_symmetry.space_group_name_H-M   'P 1'
#
loop_
_entity.id
_entity.type
_entity.pdbx_description
1 polymer ?
#
loop_
_entity_poly.entity_id
_entity_poly.type
_entity_poly.pdbx_seq_one_letter_code
_entity_poly.pdbx_strand_id
1 'polypeptide(L)'
;GSGAGVEQFIKGTVDFGASDVAIKDEDIAKVDRGVILLPVTAGGIVLAYNLPGVEDLKLSREVYVDIFLGKIKTWNDPKIVASNPGVNLPSQPITIAHRSDGSGTTGVFTKHLAAVSPEWKDKVGEGTTVAWPVGVGGKGTEGVT
;
A
#
# COMPACT_ATOMS: atom_id res chain seq x y z
N GLY A 1 -0.27 4.16 -12.59
CA GLY A 1 -0.96 4.21 -11.29
C GLY A 1 -1.87 5.42 -11.22
N SER A 2 -2.64 5.53 -10.14
CA SER A 2 -3.62 6.61 -9.92
C SER A 2 -3.03 8.02 -10.08
N GLY A 3 -1.77 8.24 -9.68
CA GLY A 3 -1.11 9.54 -9.85
C GLY A 3 -1.04 9.98 -11.32
N ALA A 4 -0.69 9.06 -12.22
CA ALA A 4 -0.65 9.35 -13.66
C ALA A 4 -2.06 9.61 -14.23
N GLY A 5 -3.08 8.90 -13.75
CA GLY A 5 -4.46 9.11 -14.19
C GLY A 5 -4.99 10.51 -13.82
N VAL A 6 -4.69 10.97 -12.60
CA VAL A 6 -5.00 12.33 -12.15
C VAL A 6 -4.23 13.37 -12.98
N GLU A 7 -2.92 13.17 -13.16
CA GLU A 7 -2.07 14.09 -13.93
C GLU A 7 -2.55 14.26 -15.38
N GLN A 8 -2.84 13.16 -16.07
CA GLN A 8 -3.34 13.17 -17.44
C GLN A 8 -4.72 13.83 -17.55
N PHE A 9 -5.58 13.59 -16.57
CA PHE A 9 -6.91 14.21 -16.52
C PHE A 9 -6.84 15.73 -16.36
N ILE A 10 -5.95 16.21 -15.47
CA ILE A 10 -5.69 17.65 -15.28
C ILE A 10 -5.11 18.28 -16.55
N LYS A 11 -4.18 17.61 -17.22
CA LYS A 11 -3.58 18.07 -18.48
C LYS A 11 -4.54 18.02 -19.68
N GLY A 12 -5.73 17.45 -19.54
CA GLY A 12 -6.70 17.30 -20.62
C GLY A 12 -6.24 16.34 -21.73
N THR A 13 -5.30 15.44 -21.45
CA THR A 13 -4.79 14.47 -22.46
C THR A 13 -5.63 13.20 -22.53
N VAL A 14 -6.61 13.06 -21.62
CA VAL A 14 -7.55 11.93 -21.54
C VAL A 14 -8.95 12.44 -21.18
N ASP A 15 -9.98 11.73 -21.64
CA ASP A 15 -11.37 12.07 -21.34
C ASP A 15 -11.69 11.82 -19.86
N PHE A 16 -11.19 10.71 -19.30
CA PHE A 16 -11.35 10.31 -17.90
C PHE A 16 -10.03 9.81 -17.30
N GLY A 17 -9.85 10.04 -16.00
CA GLY A 17 -8.78 9.46 -15.19
C GLY A 17 -9.36 8.48 -14.17
N ALA A 18 -8.58 7.47 -13.78
CA ALA A 18 -8.95 6.51 -12.74
C ALA A 18 -8.01 6.62 -11.54
N SER A 19 -8.58 6.65 -10.33
CA SER A 19 -7.83 6.78 -9.09
C SER A 19 -8.54 6.08 -7.92
N ASP A 20 -7.76 5.45 -7.03
CA ASP A 20 -8.29 4.87 -5.78
C ASP A 20 -8.37 5.91 -4.65
N VAL A 21 -7.74 7.06 -4.84
CA VAL A 21 -7.76 8.20 -3.91
C VAL A 21 -8.41 9.38 -4.61
N ALA A 22 -9.29 10.09 -3.90
CA ALA A 22 -9.92 11.29 -4.45
C ALA A 22 -8.85 12.32 -4.88
N ILE A 23 -9.06 12.92 -6.05
CA ILE A 23 -8.29 14.11 -6.46
C ILE A 23 -8.48 15.22 -5.41
N LYS A 24 -7.40 15.94 -5.11
CA LYS A 24 -7.41 17.01 -4.10
C LYS A 24 -8.11 18.25 -4.63
N ASP A 25 -8.73 19.04 -3.75
CA ASP A 25 -9.41 20.29 -4.13
C ASP A 25 -8.48 21.26 -4.89
N GLU A 26 -7.21 21.34 -4.49
CA GLU A 26 -6.18 22.14 -5.17
C GLU A 26 -5.93 21.69 -6.62
N ASP A 27 -6.08 20.40 -6.90
CA ASP A 27 -5.92 19.83 -8.24
C ASP A 27 -7.22 19.95 -9.05
N ILE A 28 -8.39 19.85 -8.41
CA ILE A 28 -9.70 20.15 -9.02
C ILE A 28 -9.72 21.59 -9.55
N ALA A 29 -9.21 22.54 -8.77
CA ALA A 29 -9.15 23.94 -9.15
C ALA A 29 -8.30 24.22 -10.40
N LYS A 30 -7.46 23.28 -10.85
CA LYS A 30 -6.66 23.38 -12.08
C LYS A 30 -7.39 22.94 -13.34
N VAL A 31 -8.63 22.44 -13.21
CA VAL A 31 -9.38 21.84 -14.33
C VAL A 31 -10.54 22.75 -14.74
N ASP A 32 -10.32 23.59 -15.76
CA ASP A 32 -11.30 24.57 -16.25
C ASP A 32 -12.61 23.94 -16.76
N ARG A 33 -12.53 22.70 -17.29
CA ARG A 33 -13.69 21.94 -17.77
C ARG A 33 -14.55 21.34 -16.64
N GLY A 34 -14.18 21.53 -15.39
CA GLY A 34 -14.82 20.93 -14.22
C GLY A 34 -14.41 19.47 -13.96
N VAL A 35 -14.72 19.00 -12.75
CA VAL A 35 -14.41 17.63 -12.29
C VAL A 35 -15.65 17.00 -11.67
N ILE A 36 -15.94 15.77 -12.07
CA ILE A 36 -16.97 14.92 -11.44
C ILE A 36 -16.28 13.68 -10.90
N LEU A 37 -16.52 13.36 -9.62
CA LEU A 37 -16.07 12.13 -9.00
C LEU A 37 -17.19 11.10 -9.01
N LEU A 38 -16.99 10.01 -9.77
CA LEU A 38 -17.93 8.92 -9.88
C LEU A 38 -17.32 7.64 -9.29
N PRO A 39 -17.85 7.11 -8.17
CA PRO A 39 -17.46 5.80 -7.68
C PRO A 39 -17.88 4.70 -8.67
N VAL A 40 -16.92 3.90 -9.14
CA VAL A 40 -17.17 2.85 -10.14
C VAL A 40 -17.26 1.46 -9.51
N THR A 41 -16.37 1.16 -8.55
CA THR A 41 -16.29 -0.16 -7.92
C THR A 41 -15.71 -0.06 -6.50
N ALA A 42 -15.80 -1.16 -5.74
CA ALA A 42 -15.17 -1.33 -4.45
C ALA A 42 -14.39 -2.66 -4.43
N GLY A 43 -13.26 -2.66 -3.72
CA GLY A 43 -12.39 -3.84 -3.58
C GLY A 43 -11.60 -3.81 -2.27
N GLY A 44 -11.00 -4.95 -1.93
CA GLY A 44 -10.12 -5.09 -0.78
C GLY A 44 -8.65 -5.07 -1.18
N ILE A 45 -7.81 -4.44 -0.36
CA ILE A 45 -6.35 -4.55 -0.47
C ILE A 45 -5.92 -5.70 0.44
N VAL A 46 -5.14 -6.63 -0.10
CA VAL A 46 -4.60 -7.78 0.62
C VAL A 46 -3.07 -7.75 0.61
N LEU A 47 -2.47 -8.39 1.61
CA LEU A 47 -1.03 -8.63 1.64
C LEU A 47 -0.75 -9.97 0.97
N ALA A 48 -0.19 -9.92 -0.24
CA ALA A 48 0.36 -11.11 -0.87
C ALA A 48 1.70 -11.48 -0.23
N TYR A 49 2.00 -12.77 -0.16
CA TYR A 49 3.25 -13.28 0.40
C TYR A 49 3.76 -14.49 -0.39
N ASN A 50 5.07 -14.72 -0.34
CA ASN A 50 5.72 -15.88 -0.94
C ASN A 50 6.41 -16.70 0.16
N LEU A 51 5.69 -17.73 0.63
CA LEU A 51 6.15 -18.68 1.63
C LEU A 51 5.75 -20.09 1.19
N PRO A 52 6.64 -20.83 0.50
CA PRO A 52 6.34 -22.19 0.06
C PRO A 52 5.90 -23.07 1.23
N GLY A 53 4.72 -23.70 1.10
CA GLY A 53 4.16 -24.58 2.12
C GLY A 53 3.35 -23.88 3.22
N VAL A 54 3.13 -22.56 3.13
CA VAL A 54 2.24 -21.80 4.03
C VAL A 54 1.06 -21.27 3.23
N GLU A 55 -0.16 -21.65 3.61
CA GLU A 55 -1.39 -21.30 2.87
C GLU A 55 -2.30 -20.29 3.61
N ASP A 56 -2.38 -20.38 4.94
CA ASP A 56 -3.26 -19.55 5.79
C ASP A 56 -2.44 -18.72 6.80
N LEU A 57 -1.53 -17.89 6.29
CA LEU A 57 -0.76 -16.97 7.12
C LEU A 57 -1.65 -15.88 7.74
N LYS A 58 -1.61 -15.77 9.06
CA LYS A 58 -2.34 -14.79 9.86
C LYS A 58 -1.39 -13.73 10.38
N LEU A 59 -1.68 -12.47 10.05
CA LEU A 59 -0.94 -11.32 10.56
C LEU A 59 -1.90 -10.43 11.34
N SER A 60 -1.58 -10.14 12.60
CA SER A 60 -2.31 -9.14 13.38
C SER A 60 -2.00 -7.73 12.86
N ARG A 61 -2.81 -6.75 13.28
CA ARG A 61 -2.60 -5.35 12.90
C ARG A 61 -1.23 -4.81 13.28
N GLU A 62 -0.80 -5.15 14.49
CA GLU A 62 0.51 -4.77 15.00
C GLU A 62 1.63 -5.42 14.16
N VAL A 63 1.49 -6.71 13.84
CA VAL A 63 2.53 -7.46 13.12
C VAL A 63 2.77 -6.91 11.73
N TYR A 64 1.73 -6.68 10.91
CA TYR A 64 1.98 -6.16 9.57
C TYR A 64 2.54 -4.73 9.63
N VAL A 65 2.12 -3.89 10.59
CA VAL A 65 2.70 -2.55 10.77
C VAL A 65 4.20 -2.66 11.10
N ASP A 66 4.55 -3.53 12.05
CA ASP A 66 5.94 -3.75 12.46
C ASP A 66 6.81 -4.33 11.33
N ILE A 67 6.24 -5.15 10.44
CA ILE A 67 6.90 -5.61 9.21
C ILE A 67 7.22 -4.41 8.31
N PHE A 68 6.23 -3.57 7.98
CA PHE A 68 6.43 -2.39 7.12
C PHE A 68 7.29 -1.29 7.73
N LEU A 69 7.42 -1.24 9.07
CA LEU A 69 8.39 -0.40 9.78
C LEU A 69 9.81 -1.02 9.82
N GLY A 70 9.98 -2.27 9.38
CA GLY A 70 11.27 -2.97 9.40
C GLY A 70 11.69 -3.51 10.76
N LYS A 71 10.78 -3.59 11.73
CA LYS A 71 11.04 -4.14 13.07
C LYS A 71 10.99 -5.66 13.09
N ILE A 72 9.99 -6.24 12.45
CA ILE A 72 9.90 -7.69 12.22
C ILE A 72 10.59 -8.00 10.90
N LYS A 73 11.62 -8.85 10.96
CA LYS A 73 12.54 -9.09 9.84
C LYS A 73 12.58 -10.53 9.34
N THR A 74 12.03 -11.48 10.09
CA THR A 74 11.99 -12.90 9.70
C THR A 74 10.60 -13.48 9.91
N TRP A 75 10.23 -14.47 9.09
CA TRP A 75 8.90 -15.07 9.14
C TRP A 75 8.64 -15.91 10.40
N ASN A 76 9.68 -16.42 11.04
CA ASN A 76 9.59 -17.14 12.31
C ASN A 76 9.61 -16.22 13.55
N ASP A 77 9.40 -14.91 13.39
CA ASP A 77 9.29 -14.00 14.53
C ASP A 77 8.22 -14.48 15.52
N PRO A 78 8.47 -14.44 16.84
CA PRO A 78 7.52 -14.93 17.84
C PRO A 78 6.13 -14.31 17.74
N LYS A 79 5.99 -13.04 17.32
CA LYS A 79 4.68 -12.39 17.15
C LYS A 79 3.90 -12.98 15.97
N ILE A 80 4.59 -13.39 14.90
CA ILE A 80 3.99 -14.08 13.76
C ILE A 80 3.60 -15.50 14.20
N VAL A 81 4.51 -16.24 14.84
CA VAL A 81 4.26 -17.62 15.31
C VAL A 81 3.05 -17.68 16.25
N ALA A 82 2.91 -16.72 17.16
CA ALA A 82 1.78 -16.66 18.09
C ALA A 82 0.41 -16.58 17.40
N SER A 83 0.34 -16.00 16.20
CA SER A 83 -0.90 -15.91 15.41
C SER A 83 -1.13 -17.12 14.49
N ASN A 84 -0.15 -18.02 14.39
CA ASN A 84 -0.12 -19.13 13.43
C ASN A 84 0.21 -20.48 14.13
N PRO A 85 -0.58 -20.91 15.13
CA PRO A 85 -0.31 -22.16 15.83
C PRO A 85 -0.37 -23.36 14.88
N GLY A 86 0.67 -24.21 14.95
CA GLY A 86 0.77 -25.40 14.10
C GLY A 86 1.34 -25.17 12.70
N VAL A 87 1.64 -23.92 12.33
CA VAL A 87 2.30 -23.58 11.05
C VAL A 87 3.82 -23.56 11.25
N ASN A 88 4.55 -24.30 10.42
CA ASN A 88 6.00 -24.29 10.44
C ASN A 88 6.54 -23.08 9.66
N LEU A 89 6.76 -21.96 10.36
CA LEU A 89 7.27 -20.73 9.75
C LEU A 89 8.80 -20.77 9.61
N PRO A 90 9.35 -20.51 8.40
CA PRO A 90 10.78 -20.60 8.17
C PRO A 90 11.53 -19.43 8.80
N SER A 91 12.81 -19.64 9.16
CA SER A 91 13.73 -18.54 9.52
C SER A 91 14.25 -17.82 8.27
N GLN A 92 13.32 -17.42 7.42
CA GLN A 92 13.60 -16.69 6.17
C GLN A 92 13.43 -15.19 6.42
N PRO A 93 14.33 -14.33 5.93
CA PRO A 93 14.15 -12.88 5.95
C PRO A 93 12.88 -12.44 5.20
N ILE A 94 12.23 -11.41 5.72
CA ILE A 94 11.11 -10.74 5.06
C ILE A 94 11.66 -9.67 4.13
N THR A 95 11.34 -9.76 2.85
CA THR A 95 11.58 -8.71 1.88
C THR A 95 10.25 -8.09 1.50
N ILE A 96 10.12 -6.78 1.74
CA ILE A 96 8.91 -6.04 1.38
C ILE A 96 9.04 -5.60 -0.06
N ALA A 97 8.05 -5.92 -0.88
CA ALA A 97 7.86 -5.31 -2.18
C ALA A 97 6.79 -4.22 -2.06
N HIS A 98 7.07 -3.03 -2.58
CA HIS A 98 6.14 -1.91 -2.57
C HIS A 98 6.13 -1.20 -3.92
N ARG A 99 5.11 -0.37 -4.15
CA ARG A 99 5.03 0.45 -5.36
C ARG A 99 6.05 1.60 -5.30
N SER A 100 6.72 1.87 -6.42
CA SER A 100 7.64 3.01 -6.60
C SER A 100 7.00 4.20 -7.30
N ASP A 101 5.92 4.00 -8.04
CA ASP A 101 5.15 5.07 -8.71
C ASP A 101 3.96 5.55 -7.87
N GLY A 102 3.45 6.74 -8.19
CA GLY A 102 2.24 7.30 -7.57
C GLY A 102 1.04 6.37 -7.69
N SER A 103 0.65 5.77 -6.56
CA SER A 103 -0.27 4.65 -6.49
C SER A 103 -1.44 4.93 -5.54
N GLY A 104 -2.67 4.78 -6.02
CA GLY A 104 -3.86 4.90 -5.19
C GLY A 104 -3.93 3.80 -4.13
N THR A 105 -3.57 2.56 -4.50
CA THR A 105 -3.43 1.44 -3.55
C THR A 105 -2.45 1.78 -2.42
N THR A 106 -1.33 2.43 -2.72
CA THR A 106 -0.39 2.92 -1.70
C THR A 106 -1.02 3.99 -0.82
N GLY A 107 -1.78 4.93 -1.41
CA GLY A 107 -2.52 5.93 -0.65
C GLY A 107 -3.52 5.33 0.33
N VAL A 108 -4.34 4.38 -0.11
CA VAL A 108 -5.32 3.69 0.74
C VAL A 108 -4.63 2.86 1.82
N PHE A 109 -3.58 2.11 1.46
CA PHE A 109 -2.86 1.25 2.40
C PHE A 109 -2.14 2.05 3.48
N THR A 110 -1.42 3.11 3.11
CA THR A 110 -0.69 3.96 4.07
C THR A 110 -1.63 4.77 4.97
N LYS A 111 -2.79 5.19 4.44
CA LYS A 111 -3.88 5.78 5.26
C LYS A 111 -4.39 4.79 6.31
N HIS A 112 -4.58 3.52 5.95
CA HIS A 112 -4.94 2.47 6.91
C HIS A 112 -3.85 2.30 7.98
N LEU A 113 -2.57 2.20 7.59
CA LEU A 113 -1.47 2.07 8.54
C LEU A 113 -1.38 3.27 9.51
N ALA A 114 -1.55 4.49 9.01
CA ALA A 114 -1.57 5.70 9.83
C ALA A 114 -2.77 5.74 10.80
N ALA A 115 -3.91 5.16 10.42
CA ALA A 115 -5.09 5.09 11.28
C ALA A 115 -4.93 4.07 12.42
N VAL A 116 -4.18 2.98 12.21
CA VAL A 116 -4.01 1.91 13.20
C VAL A 116 -2.68 1.96 13.97
N SER A 117 -1.75 2.83 13.57
CA SER A 117 -0.44 2.98 14.20
C SER A 117 -0.02 4.45 14.29
N PRO A 118 -0.01 5.04 15.50
CA PRO A 118 0.56 6.37 15.72
C PRO A 118 2.02 6.48 15.27
N GLU A 119 2.82 5.44 15.48
CA GLU A 119 4.22 5.44 15.04
C GLU A 119 4.35 5.47 13.52
N TRP A 120 3.52 4.73 12.79
CA TRP A 120 3.49 4.82 11.32
C TRP A 120 3.10 6.23 10.88
N LYS A 121 2.05 6.78 11.49
CA LYS A 121 1.56 8.13 11.18
C LYS A 121 2.66 9.18 11.36
N ASP A 122 3.41 9.11 12.45
CA ASP A 122 4.44 10.10 12.79
C ASP A 122 5.72 9.92 11.96
N LYS A 123 6.11 8.67 11.65
CA LYS A 123 7.37 8.39 10.93
C LYS A 123 7.25 8.37 9.41
N VAL A 124 6.13 7.91 8.88
CA VAL A 124 5.93 7.65 7.44
C VAL A 124 4.79 8.47 6.87
N GLY A 125 3.67 8.55 7.59
CA GLY A 125 2.46 9.25 7.14
C GLY A 125 1.68 8.48 6.08
N GLU A 126 0.91 9.22 5.29
CA GLU A 126 0.03 8.70 4.24
C GLU A 126 0.22 9.44 2.91
N GLY A 127 0.00 8.74 1.81
CA GLY A 127 0.06 9.35 0.49
C GLY A 127 0.18 8.33 -0.64
N THR A 128 -0.04 8.78 -1.87
CA THR A 128 0.16 7.95 -3.06
C THR A 128 1.63 7.57 -3.31
N THR A 129 2.54 8.28 -2.62
CA THR A 129 3.97 8.01 -2.51
C THR A 129 4.38 8.35 -1.07
N VAL A 130 5.21 7.50 -0.45
CA VAL A 130 5.78 7.73 0.89
C VAL A 130 7.26 7.32 0.90
N ALA A 131 8.02 7.82 1.87
CA ALA A 131 9.37 7.34 2.13
C ALA A 131 9.31 6.01 2.90
N TRP A 132 9.24 4.89 2.16
CA TRP A 132 9.18 3.55 2.75
C TRP A 132 10.41 3.29 3.63
N PRO A 133 10.24 2.83 4.90
CA PRO A 133 11.36 2.56 5.79
C PRO A 133 12.29 1.44 5.30
N VAL A 134 11.70 0.44 4.65
CA VAL A 134 12.37 -0.76 4.14
C VAL A 134 11.65 -1.28 2.89
N GLY A 135 12.34 -2.14 2.14
CA GLY A 135 11.77 -2.85 1.00
C GLY A 135 12.37 -2.44 -0.34
N VAL A 136 11.81 -3.02 -1.39
CA VAL A 136 12.20 -2.81 -2.78
C VAL A 136 11.01 -2.23 -3.55
N GLY A 137 11.27 -1.14 -4.26
CA GLY A 137 10.26 -0.44 -5.06
C GLY A 137 10.14 -0.99 -6.47
N GLY A 138 8.94 -1.46 -6.83
CA GLY A 138 8.55 -1.89 -8.16
C GLY A 138 7.62 -0.89 -8.86
N LYS A 139 7.82 -0.65 -10.16
CA LYS A 139 6.95 0.24 -10.95
C LYS A 139 5.70 -0.51 -11.39
N GLY A 140 4.51 0.07 -11.17
CA GLY A 140 3.25 -0.58 -11.49
C GLY A 140 2.95 -1.78 -10.58
N THR A 141 1.75 -2.33 -10.68
CA THR A 141 1.40 -3.52 -9.88
C THR A 141 2.20 -4.74 -10.35
N GLU A 142 2.50 -4.82 -11.64
CA GLU A 142 3.29 -5.92 -12.24
C GLU A 142 4.74 -5.93 -11.77
N GLY A 143 5.27 -4.77 -11.37
CA GLY A 143 6.63 -4.65 -10.86
C GLY A 143 6.80 -5.01 -9.38
N VAL A 144 5.70 -5.27 -8.65
CA VAL A 144 5.73 -5.69 -7.24
C VAL A 144 5.76 -7.22 -7.20
N THR A 145 6.96 -7.80 -7.09
CA THR A 145 7.21 -9.25 -7.10
C THR A 145 8.12 -9.68 -5.96
#